data_AF-A0A2T9YYF4-F1
#
_entry.id   AF-A0A2T9YYF4-F1
#
_cell.length_a   1.000
_cell.length_b   1.000
_cell.length_c   1.000
_cell.angle_alpha   90.00
_cell.angle_beta   90.00
_cell.angle_gamma   90.00
#
_symmetry.space_group_name_H-M   'P 1'
#
loop_
_entity.id
_entity.type
_entity.pdbx_description
1 polymer ?
#
loop_
_entity_poly.entity_id
_entity_poly.type
_entity_poly.pdbx_seq_one_letter_code
_entity_poly.pdbx_strand_id
1 'polypeptide(L)'
;MNFEVDQNRIPALDHAKIPPSASTHQNIYLELHKGHDFQHFLISVLILSSLFLSPILIKYWKRKSYKSYQIANLLIISVFPPLFALSARFYRFIFWCPLQVSSLFITLFEYNLVILYYALYFGLDLVNICIDKLSTSLGYYSVSGIPFKSLPSNICSICGLIMACTNEETTSDASNAFHQVTTDTHNPICTLDCKHKFHSNCIRGWCLIGKRNICPYW
;
A
#
# COMPACT_ATOMS: atom_id res chain seq x y z
N MET A 1 12.63 41.03 45.16
CA MET A 1 13.58 40.09 45.80
C MET A 1 14.45 39.56 44.68
N ASN A 2 15.67 40.09 44.62
CA ASN A 2 16.65 39.79 43.59
C ASN A 2 17.27 38.44 43.89
N PHE A 3 17.21 37.52 42.93
CA PHE A 3 18.01 36.30 42.95
C PHE A 3 19.35 36.64 42.32
N GLU A 4 20.29 37.06 43.15
CA GLU A 4 21.69 37.28 42.78
C GLU A 4 22.33 35.91 42.54
N VAL A 5 22.93 35.74 41.35
CA VAL A 5 23.65 34.54 40.94
C VAL A 5 24.92 34.45 41.78
N ASP A 6 25.01 33.40 42.59
CA ASP A 6 26.15 33.12 43.47
C ASP A 6 27.38 32.72 42.63
N GLN A 7 28.25 33.70 42.40
CA GLN A 7 29.44 33.60 41.56
C GLN A 7 30.63 32.91 42.26
N ASN A 8 30.41 32.33 43.46
CA ASN A 8 31.45 31.80 44.34
C ASN A 8 31.69 30.28 44.26
N ARG A 9 31.26 29.61 43.19
CA ARG A 9 31.70 28.22 42.90
C ARG A 9 32.70 28.15 41.74
N ILE A 10 33.58 29.13 41.65
CA ILE A 10 34.80 29.05 40.84
C ILE A 10 35.93 28.99 41.86
N PRO A 11 36.76 27.93 41.91
CA PRO A 11 37.88 27.90 42.83
C PRO A 11 38.76 29.11 42.57
N ALA A 12 38.97 29.89 43.63
CA ALA A 12 39.74 31.12 43.61
C ALA A 12 41.14 30.88 43.04
N LEU A 13 41.41 31.46 41.88
CA LEU A 13 42.76 31.64 41.35
C LEU A 13 43.38 32.82 42.10
N ASP A 14 44.36 32.51 42.95
CA ASP A 14 45.10 33.45 43.77
C ASP A 14 46.04 34.31 42.92
N HIS A 15 45.75 35.60 42.85
CA HIS A 15 46.56 36.60 42.13
C HIS A 15 47.89 36.96 42.84
N ALA A 16 48.53 36.05 43.59
CA ALA A 16 49.72 36.34 44.38
C ALA A 16 50.91 35.37 44.18
N LYS A 17 51.02 34.74 43.01
CA LYS A 17 52.27 34.09 42.59
C LYS A 17 52.45 34.13 41.08
N ILE A 18 53.25 35.09 40.60
CA ILE A 18 53.81 35.04 39.24
C ILE A 18 54.87 33.92 39.23
N PRO A 19 54.76 32.83 38.44
CA PRO A 19 55.88 31.91 38.26
C PRO A 19 56.81 32.41 37.14
N PRO A 20 58.09 32.72 37.41
CA PRO A 20 59.08 32.85 36.36
C PRO A 20 59.64 31.45 36.06
N SER A 21 59.05 30.78 35.09
CA SER A 21 59.73 29.79 34.24
C SER A 21 58.72 29.18 33.26
N ALA A 22 59.15 28.99 32.01
CA ALA A 22 58.36 28.26 31.00
C ALA A 22 57.90 26.87 31.49
N SER A 23 58.62 26.28 32.45
CA SER A 23 58.34 24.97 33.05
C SER A 23 57.08 24.93 33.92
N THR A 24 56.74 25.99 34.67
CA THR A 24 55.59 25.92 35.61
C THR A 24 54.26 25.90 34.88
N HIS A 25 54.12 26.71 33.82
CA HIS A 25 52.93 26.70 32.97
C HIS A 25 52.76 25.31 32.33
N GLN A 26 53.83 24.73 31.75
CA GLN A 26 53.82 23.38 31.17
C GLN A 26 53.37 22.29 32.17
N ASN A 27 53.83 22.33 33.41
CA ASN A 27 53.47 21.33 34.43
C ASN A 27 51.98 21.41 34.82
N ILE A 28 51.41 22.61 34.89
CA ILE A 28 49.99 22.82 35.18
C ILE A 28 49.11 22.28 34.03
N TYR A 29 49.48 22.51 32.77
CA TYR A 29 48.80 21.89 31.64
C TYR A 29 48.94 20.36 31.65
N LEU A 30 50.12 19.84 31.94
CA LEU A 30 50.37 18.39 32.04
C LEU A 30 49.49 17.72 33.11
N GLU A 31 49.26 18.37 34.25
CA GLU A 31 48.37 17.86 35.29
C GLU A 31 46.89 17.95 34.91
N LEU A 32 46.47 19.02 34.21
CA LEU A 32 45.09 19.18 33.73
C LEU A 32 44.72 18.16 32.63
N HIS A 33 45.69 17.78 31.79
CA HIS A 33 45.49 16.94 30.61
C HIS A 33 45.65 15.44 30.86
N LYS A 34 46.35 15.05 31.94
CA LYS A 34 46.74 13.65 32.24
C LYS A 34 45.60 12.61 32.23
N GLY A 35 44.39 13.01 32.63
CA GLY A 35 43.20 12.13 32.63
C GLY A 35 42.24 12.35 31.45
N HIS A 36 42.36 13.49 30.78
CA HIS A 36 41.44 13.93 29.72
C HIS A 36 41.94 13.52 28.32
N ASP A 37 43.25 13.34 28.15
CA ASP A 37 43.86 12.93 26.88
C ASP A 37 43.34 11.58 26.38
N PHE A 38 43.01 10.66 27.30
CA PHE A 38 42.38 9.39 26.95
C PHE A 38 40.93 9.55 26.45
N GLN A 39 40.17 10.50 27.02
CA GLN A 39 38.81 10.79 26.57
C GLN A 39 38.81 11.47 25.21
N HIS A 40 39.74 12.40 24.97
CA HIS A 40 39.95 12.98 23.64
C HIS A 40 40.34 11.93 22.62
N PHE A 41 41.26 11.01 22.96
CA PHE A 41 41.64 9.91 22.08
C PHE A 41 40.44 9.04 21.70
N LEU A 42 39.58 8.67 22.66
CA LEU A 42 38.35 7.91 22.39
C LEU A 42 37.39 8.65 21.47
N ILE A 43 37.15 9.94 21.71
CA ILE A 43 36.27 10.76 20.85
C ILE A 43 36.85 10.85 19.43
N SER A 44 38.15 11.08 19.29
CA SER A 44 38.82 11.12 17.98
C SER A 44 38.69 9.79 17.23
N VAL A 45 38.86 8.66 17.90
CA VAL A 45 38.70 7.33 17.30
C VAL A 45 37.25 7.08 16.86
N LEU A 46 36.26 7.46 17.68
CA LEU A 46 34.84 7.32 17.31
C LEU A 46 34.46 8.21 16.11
N ILE A 47 34.94 9.45 16.08
CA ILE A 47 34.69 10.37 14.97
C ILE A 47 35.35 9.84 13.69
N LEU A 48 36.63 9.47 13.73
CA LEU A 48 37.34 8.87 12.59
C LEU A 48 36.63 7.62 12.10
N SER A 49 36.28 6.71 13.02
CA SER A 49 35.54 5.49 12.71
C SER A 49 34.22 5.80 11.98
N SER A 50 33.38 6.69 12.53
CA SER A 50 32.13 7.08 11.87
C SER A 50 32.32 7.76 10.52
N LEU A 51 33.38 8.57 10.35
CA LEU A 51 33.69 9.26 9.10
C LEU A 51 34.02 8.28 7.97
N PHE A 52 34.60 7.11 8.30
CA PHE A 52 34.87 6.06 7.32
C PHE A 52 33.71 5.07 7.20
N LEU A 53 33.12 4.61 8.30
CA LEU A 53 32.05 3.61 8.29
C LEU A 53 30.75 4.15 7.68
N SER A 54 30.36 5.38 8.00
CA SER A 54 29.11 5.99 7.50
C SER A 54 29.04 6.03 5.96
N PRO A 55 30.03 6.60 5.24
CA PRO A 55 29.99 6.63 3.78
C PRO A 55 30.10 5.24 3.15
N ILE A 56 30.84 4.30 3.74
CA ILE A 56 30.94 2.91 3.25
C ILE A 56 29.58 2.20 3.39
N LEU A 57 28.93 2.34 4.55
CA LEU A 57 27.64 1.74 4.84
C LEU A 57 26.55 2.33 3.93
N ILE A 58 26.54 3.64 3.72
CA ILE A 58 25.62 4.32 2.79
C ILE A 58 25.83 3.82 1.36
N LYS A 59 27.08 3.72 0.89
CA LYS A 59 27.40 3.24 -0.46
C LYS A 59 26.98 1.78 -0.65
N TYR A 60 27.24 0.93 0.34
CA TYR A 60 26.83 -0.46 0.35
C TYR A 60 25.29 -0.60 0.36
N TRP A 61 24.62 0.16 1.21
CA TRP A 61 23.16 0.12 1.37
C TRP A 61 22.44 0.64 0.12
N LYS A 62 22.97 1.70 -0.50
CA LYS A 62 22.46 2.24 -1.78
C LYS A 62 22.59 1.25 -2.94
N ARG A 63 23.65 0.42 -2.96
CA ARG A 63 23.80 -0.66 -3.96
C ARG A 63 22.82 -1.80 -3.75
N LYS A 64 22.43 -2.08 -2.51
CA LYS A 64 21.49 -3.17 -2.18
C LYS A 64 20.02 -2.77 -2.36
N SER A 65 19.63 -1.56 -1.97
CA SER A 65 18.25 -1.08 -2.12
C SER A 65 18.21 0.45 -2.26
N TYR A 66 18.03 0.91 -3.50
CA TYR A 66 17.90 2.34 -3.80
C TYR A 66 16.62 2.94 -3.20
N LYS A 67 15.51 2.20 -3.24
CA LYS A 67 14.19 2.64 -2.73
C LYS A 67 14.21 2.83 -1.21
N SER A 68 14.81 1.91 -0.46
CA SER A 68 14.90 2.00 1.00
C SER A 68 15.77 3.18 1.45
N TYR A 69 16.86 3.46 0.74
CA TYR A 69 17.73 4.59 1.03
C TYR A 69 17.02 5.93 0.84
N GLN A 70 16.26 6.09 -0.26
CA GLN A 70 15.50 7.32 -0.51
C GLN A 70 14.46 7.58 0.59
N ILE A 71 13.72 6.55 1.02
CA ILE A 71 12.73 6.69 2.11
C ILE A 71 13.43 7.02 3.44
N ALA A 72 14.50 6.30 3.79
CA ALA A 72 15.22 6.55 5.04
C ALA A 72 15.79 7.98 5.10
N ASN A 73 16.40 8.45 4.01
CA ASN A 73 16.92 9.81 3.93
C ASN A 73 15.81 10.87 4.02
N LEU A 74 14.67 10.62 3.37
CA LEU A 74 13.50 11.49 3.44
C LEU A 74 12.94 11.58 4.87
N LEU A 75 12.87 10.45 5.56
CA LEU A 75 12.42 10.40 6.96
C LEU A 75 13.39 11.09 7.91
N ILE A 76 14.70 10.88 7.75
CA ILE A 76 15.72 11.53 8.59
C ILE A 76 15.63 13.06 8.45
N ILE A 77 15.57 13.57 7.21
CA ILE A 77 15.46 15.01 6.95
C ILE A 77 14.10 15.56 7.42
N SER A 78 13.03 14.77 7.36
CA SER A 78 11.70 15.22 7.80
C SER A 78 11.53 15.20 9.32
N VAL A 79 12.18 14.29 10.02
CA VAL A 79 11.97 14.05 11.46
C VAL A 79 13.00 14.78 12.32
N PHE A 80 14.22 15.00 11.81
CA PHE A 80 15.26 15.69 12.56
C PHE A 80 14.92 17.16 12.90
N PRO A 81 14.41 18.01 11.98
CA PRO A 81 14.01 19.38 12.29
C PRO A 81 12.89 19.53 13.33
N PRO A 82 11.78 18.76 13.27
CA PRO A 82 10.74 18.85 14.30
C PRO A 82 11.19 18.31 15.65
N LEU A 83 12.03 17.26 15.70
CA LEU A 83 12.59 16.77 16.96
C LEU A 83 13.52 17.80 17.61
N PHE A 84 14.39 18.43 16.83
CA PHE A 84 15.28 19.49 17.32
C PHE A 84 14.48 20.72 17.79
N ALA A 85 13.44 21.11 17.05
CA ALA A 85 12.56 22.20 17.43
C ALA A 85 11.79 21.93 18.73
N LEU A 86 11.35 20.68 18.95
CA LEU A 86 10.67 20.26 20.18
C LEU A 86 11.62 20.25 21.38
N SER A 87 12.85 19.75 21.20
CA SER A 87 13.87 19.71 22.24
C SER A 87 14.29 21.11 22.71
N ALA A 88 14.21 22.11 21.84
CA ALA A 88 14.67 23.47 22.11
C ALA A 88 13.56 24.40 22.65
N ARG A 89 12.32 23.91 22.83
CA ARG A 89 11.17 24.63 23.44
C ARG A 89 10.91 26.05 22.87
N PHE A 90 11.30 26.30 21.62
CA PHE A 90 11.12 27.60 20.98
C PHE A 90 9.73 27.72 20.35
N TYR A 91 8.90 28.62 20.88
CA TYR A 91 7.53 28.90 20.42
C TYR A 91 7.44 29.33 18.95
N ARG A 92 8.51 29.87 18.37
CA ARG A 92 8.59 30.31 16.97
C ARG A 92 8.47 29.17 15.95
N PHE A 93 8.74 27.92 16.35
CA PHE A 93 8.60 26.75 15.48
C PHE A 93 7.20 26.15 15.46
N ILE A 94 6.32 26.46 16.44
CA ILE A 94 4.92 26.01 16.45
C ILE A 94 4.18 26.51 15.20
N PHE A 95 4.53 27.71 14.72
CA PHE A 95 3.94 28.29 13.52
C PHE A 95 4.27 27.52 12.24
N TRP A 96 5.44 26.88 12.16
CA TRP A 96 5.91 26.16 10.96
C TRP A 96 5.52 24.67 10.96
N CYS A 97 5.22 24.11 12.14
CA CYS A 97 4.75 22.73 12.31
C CYS A 97 3.51 22.37 11.44
N PRO A 98 2.44 23.17 11.37
CA PRO A 98 1.28 22.83 10.53
C PRO A 98 1.62 22.80 9.03
N LEU A 99 2.59 23.58 8.56
CA LEU A 99 3.07 23.53 7.17
C LEU A 99 3.84 22.24 6.88
N GLN A 100 4.59 21.73 7.85
CA GLN A 100 5.28 20.44 7.72
C GLN A 100 4.28 19.27 7.70
N VAL A 101 3.24 19.34 8.54
CA VAL A 101 2.18 18.30 8.60
C VAL A 101 1.34 18.33 7.32
N SER A 102 0.99 19.50 6.80
CA SER A 102 0.23 19.61 5.55
C SER A 102 1.02 19.06 4.35
N SER A 103 2.33 19.34 4.29
CA SER A 103 3.22 18.78 3.26
C SER A 103 3.25 17.24 3.31
N LEU A 104 3.37 16.65 4.50
CA LEU A 104 3.31 15.19 4.66
C LEU A 104 1.97 14.61 4.20
N PHE A 105 0.86 15.25 4.59
CA PHE A 105 -0.48 14.82 4.17
C PHE A 105 -0.66 14.83 2.64
N ILE A 106 -0.18 15.87 1.97
CA ILE A 106 -0.24 15.98 0.50
C ILE A 106 0.52 14.82 -0.15
N THR A 107 1.76 14.55 0.30
CA THR A 107 2.54 13.43 -0.25
C THR A 107 1.85 12.09 -0.04
N LEU A 108 1.28 11.84 1.14
CA LEU A 108 0.53 10.62 1.42
C LEU A 108 -0.70 10.48 0.50
N PHE A 109 -1.42 11.56 0.26
CA PHE A 109 -2.58 11.55 -0.63
C PHE A 109 -2.18 11.18 -2.07
N GLU A 110 -1.09 11.75 -2.59
CA GLU A 110 -0.55 11.40 -3.91
C GLU A 110 -0.17 9.91 -4.01
N TYR A 111 0.54 9.36 -3.01
CA TYR A 111 0.86 7.93 -3.00
C TYR A 111 -0.39 7.05 -2.96
N ASN A 112 -1.40 7.41 -2.17
CA ASN A 112 -2.66 6.66 -2.09
C ASN A 112 -3.43 6.71 -3.41
N LEU A 113 -3.47 7.86 -4.09
CA LEU A 113 -4.08 7.97 -5.43
C LEU A 113 -3.37 7.09 -6.45
N VAL A 114 -2.04 7.06 -6.44
CA VAL A 114 -1.26 6.20 -7.33
C VAL A 114 -1.55 4.72 -7.04
N ILE A 115 -1.58 4.32 -5.76
CA ILE A 115 -1.94 2.95 -5.36
C ILE A 115 -3.35 2.60 -5.82
N LEU A 116 -4.33 3.50 -5.64
CA LEU A 116 -5.70 3.30 -6.08
C LEU A 116 -5.80 3.17 -7.60
N TYR A 117 -5.07 4.01 -8.35
CA TYR A 117 -5.01 3.95 -9.80
C TYR A 117 -4.45 2.60 -10.29
N TYR A 118 -3.34 2.13 -9.70
CA TYR A 118 -2.80 0.80 -10.01
C TYR A 118 -3.74 -0.32 -9.59
N ALA A 119 -4.38 -0.23 -8.43
CA ALA A 119 -5.36 -1.21 -7.97
C ALA A 119 -6.58 -1.27 -8.91
N LEU A 120 -7.03 -0.13 -9.42
CA LEU A 120 -8.11 -0.06 -10.41
C LEU A 120 -7.67 -0.66 -11.74
N TYR A 121 -6.46 -0.35 -12.21
CA TYR A 121 -5.89 -0.91 -13.44
C TYR A 121 -5.83 -2.44 -13.38
N PHE A 122 -5.19 -3.00 -12.34
CA PHE A 122 -5.13 -4.45 -12.15
C PHE A 122 -6.51 -5.05 -11.84
N GLY A 123 -7.37 -4.33 -11.12
CA GLY A 123 -8.73 -4.78 -10.82
C GLY A 123 -9.59 -4.95 -12.07
N LEU A 124 -9.47 -4.05 -13.05
CA LEU A 124 -10.16 -4.15 -14.33
C LEU A 124 -9.70 -5.38 -15.13
N ASP A 125 -8.39 -5.65 -15.16
CA ASP A 125 -7.85 -6.84 -15.83
C ASP A 125 -8.36 -8.13 -15.18
N LEU A 126 -8.44 -8.18 -13.85
CA LEU A 126 -9.01 -9.32 -13.13
C LEU A 126 -10.48 -9.52 -13.46
N VAL A 127 -11.26 -8.43 -13.53
CA VAL A 127 -12.68 -8.51 -13.92
C VAL A 127 -12.83 -9.03 -15.35
N ASN A 128 -12.01 -8.57 -16.29
CA ASN A 128 -12.03 -9.06 -17.68
C ASN A 128 -11.72 -10.57 -17.74
N ILE A 129 -10.69 -11.03 -17.01
CA ILE A 129 -10.36 -12.45 -16.92
C ILE A 129 -11.52 -13.25 -16.30
N CYS A 130 -12.16 -12.72 -15.25
CA CYS A 130 -13.34 -13.34 -14.63
C CYS A 130 -14.52 -13.44 -15.62
N ILE A 131 -14.75 -12.41 -16.43
CA ILE A 131 -15.79 -12.41 -17.47
C ILE A 131 -15.48 -13.47 -18.53
N ASP A 132 -14.22 -13.61 -18.96
CA ASP A 132 -13.83 -14.62 -19.94
C ASP A 132 -13.97 -16.05 -19.39
N LYS A 133 -13.69 -16.26 -18.10
CA LYS A 133 -13.93 -17.54 -17.44
C LYS A 133 -15.42 -17.84 -17.30
N LEU A 134 -16.23 -16.84 -16.99
CA LEU A 134 -17.68 -16.96 -16.95
C LEU A 134 -18.25 -17.24 -18.35
N SER A 135 -17.78 -16.54 -19.38
CA SER A 135 -18.24 -16.74 -20.77
C SER A 135 -17.89 -18.13 -21.30
N THR A 136 -16.72 -18.65 -20.92
CA THR A 136 -16.31 -20.03 -21.21
C THR A 136 -17.16 -21.03 -20.43
N SER A 137 -17.44 -20.78 -19.15
CA SER A 137 -18.31 -21.64 -18.33
C SER A 137 -19.75 -21.70 -18.83
N LEU A 138 -20.23 -20.62 -19.45
CA LEU A 138 -21.56 -20.55 -20.08
C LEU A 138 -21.59 -21.17 -21.49
N GLY A 139 -20.45 -21.65 -22.01
CA GLY A 139 -20.36 -22.32 -23.31
C GLY A 139 -20.37 -21.39 -24.52
N TYR A 140 -20.14 -20.08 -24.35
CA TYR A 140 -20.12 -19.11 -25.46
C TYR A 140 -18.83 -19.16 -26.30
N TYR A 141 -17.76 -19.80 -25.79
CA TYR A 141 -16.48 -19.94 -26.48
C TYR A 141 -16.13 -21.42 -26.68
N SER A 142 -16.12 -21.87 -27.93
CA SER A 142 -15.52 -23.12 -28.38
C SER A 142 -14.10 -22.83 -28.88
N VAL A 143 -13.13 -23.69 -28.53
CA VAL A 143 -11.70 -23.52 -28.89
C VAL A 143 -11.45 -23.68 -30.41
N SER A 144 -12.48 -24.00 -31.21
CA SER A 144 -12.35 -24.40 -32.64
C SER A 144 -12.91 -23.40 -33.67
N GLY A 145 -13.12 -22.14 -33.32
CA GLY A 145 -13.58 -21.11 -34.26
C GLY A 145 -15.06 -20.71 -34.07
N ILE A 146 -15.54 -19.82 -34.95
CA ILE A 146 -16.86 -19.17 -34.88
C ILE A 146 -17.95 -20.25 -34.69
N PRO A 147 -18.61 -20.31 -33.52
CA PRO A 147 -19.58 -21.35 -33.26
C PRO A 147 -20.84 -21.09 -34.08
N PHE A 148 -21.11 -21.96 -35.06
CA PHE A 148 -22.43 -22.04 -35.67
C PHE A 148 -23.39 -22.57 -34.61
N LYS A 149 -24.25 -21.68 -34.12
CA LYS A 149 -25.30 -21.93 -33.13
C LYS A 149 -26.33 -22.93 -33.70
N SER A 150 -26.20 -24.21 -33.36
CA SER A 150 -27.33 -25.14 -33.37
C SER A 150 -27.53 -25.65 -31.95
N LEU A 151 -28.27 -24.87 -31.16
CA LEU A 151 -28.60 -25.24 -29.79
C LEU A 151 -29.73 -26.27 -29.80
N PRO A 152 -29.61 -27.41 -29.09
CA PRO A 152 -30.65 -28.43 -29.07
C PRO A 152 -31.92 -27.90 -28.39
N SER A 153 -33.08 -28.28 -28.93
CA SER A 153 -34.42 -27.73 -28.62
C SER A 153 -34.93 -27.97 -27.19
N ASN A 154 -34.09 -28.51 -26.31
CA ASN A 154 -34.38 -28.89 -24.93
C ASN A 154 -33.63 -28.04 -23.89
N ILE A 155 -32.83 -27.04 -24.30
CA ILE A 155 -32.12 -26.15 -23.38
C ILE A 155 -32.44 -24.67 -23.66
N CYS A 156 -32.69 -23.88 -22.62
CA CYS A 156 -33.00 -22.47 -22.78
C CYS A 156 -31.73 -21.69 -23.12
N SER A 157 -31.73 -20.96 -24.25
CA SER A 157 -30.54 -20.19 -24.71
C SER A 157 -30.20 -18.95 -23.87
N ILE A 158 -31.06 -18.55 -22.92
CA ILE A 158 -30.83 -17.40 -22.04
C ILE A 158 -30.17 -17.83 -20.73
N CYS A 159 -30.61 -18.95 -20.14
CA CYS A 159 -30.11 -19.41 -18.85
C CYS A 159 -29.28 -20.70 -18.91
N GLY A 160 -29.20 -21.36 -20.07
CA GLY A 160 -28.42 -22.59 -20.26
C GLY A 160 -28.94 -23.81 -19.49
N LEU A 161 -30.14 -23.75 -18.93
CA LEU A 161 -30.77 -24.86 -18.20
C LEU A 161 -31.73 -25.67 -19.08
N ILE A 162 -31.85 -26.96 -18.77
CA ILE A 162 -32.73 -27.90 -19.46
C ILE A 162 -34.19 -27.47 -19.23
N MET A 163 -34.95 -27.40 -20.32
CA MET A 163 -36.40 -27.21 -20.32
C MET A 163 -37.04 -28.56 -19.97
N ALA A 164 -37.05 -28.90 -18.68
CA ALA A 164 -37.74 -30.09 -18.20
C ALA A 164 -39.25 -29.92 -18.46
N CYS A 165 -39.79 -30.65 -19.43
CA CYS A 165 -41.22 -30.90 -19.50
C CYS A 165 -41.56 -31.81 -18.33
N THR A 166 -42.08 -31.27 -17.23
CA THR A 166 -42.74 -32.11 -16.23
C THR A 166 -43.98 -32.70 -16.87
N ASN A 167 -43.91 -33.97 -17.24
CA ASN A 167 -44.95 -34.93 -16.94
C ASN A 167 -44.25 -36.22 -16.51
N GLU A 168 -44.56 -36.61 -15.28
CA GLU A 168 -44.36 -37.94 -14.67
C GLU A 168 -43.03 -38.22 -13.92
N GLU A 169 -43.26 -38.71 -12.71
CA GLU A 169 -42.32 -39.21 -11.72
C GLU A 169 -41.44 -40.33 -12.30
N THR A 170 -40.12 -40.28 -12.11
CA THR A 170 -39.31 -41.40 -11.58
C THR A 170 -37.81 -41.06 -11.43
N THR A 171 -37.37 -41.14 -10.18
CA THR A 171 -36.11 -41.73 -9.66
C THR A 171 -34.75 -41.42 -10.35
N SER A 172 -33.94 -40.65 -9.60
CA SER A 172 -32.54 -40.95 -9.20
C SER A 172 -31.56 -41.51 -10.24
N ASP A 173 -30.54 -40.72 -10.61
CA ASP A 173 -29.14 -40.91 -10.16
C ASP A 173 -28.13 -40.08 -10.99
N ALA A 174 -26.97 -39.83 -10.36
CA ALA A 174 -25.70 -39.30 -10.89
C ALA A 174 -25.52 -37.78 -11.04
N SER A 175 -25.29 -37.15 -9.89
CA SER A 175 -24.12 -36.30 -9.59
C SER A 175 -23.26 -35.80 -10.76
N ASN A 176 -23.24 -34.47 -10.98
CA ASN A 176 -22.03 -33.64 -10.92
C ASN A 176 -22.40 -32.15 -10.88
N ALA A 177 -21.90 -31.47 -9.85
CA ALA A 177 -22.35 -30.16 -9.42
C ALA A 177 -21.59 -28.99 -10.09
N PHE A 178 -22.34 -27.99 -10.56
CA PHE A 178 -22.03 -26.58 -10.34
C PHE A 178 -23.33 -25.76 -10.23
N HIS A 179 -23.65 -25.40 -8.99
CA HIS A 179 -24.51 -24.31 -8.55
C HIS A 179 -25.92 -24.22 -9.15
N GLN A 180 -26.77 -25.17 -8.78
CA GLN A 180 -28.22 -25.02 -8.90
C GLN A 180 -28.71 -24.06 -7.80
N VAL A 181 -28.88 -22.78 -8.16
CA VAL A 181 -29.79 -21.90 -7.40
C VAL A 181 -31.19 -22.43 -7.66
N THR A 182 -31.63 -23.33 -6.79
CA THR A 182 -33.03 -23.74 -6.66
C THR A 182 -33.78 -22.62 -5.95
N THR A 183 -34.27 -21.64 -6.71
CA THR A 183 -35.48 -20.92 -6.31
C THR A 183 -36.64 -21.57 -7.04
N ASP A 184 -37.40 -22.38 -6.31
CA ASP A 184 -38.69 -22.93 -6.71
C ASP A 184 -39.49 -21.91 -7.52
N THR A 185 -39.47 -22.07 -8.83
CA THR A 185 -40.40 -21.39 -9.73
C THR A 185 -40.61 -22.33 -10.90
N HIS A 186 -41.78 -22.96 -10.89
CA HIS A 186 -42.47 -23.43 -12.08
C HIS A 186 -42.33 -22.37 -13.19
N ASN A 187 -41.32 -22.51 -14.04
CA ASN A 187 -41.00 -21.56 -15.10
C ASN A 187 -41.64 -22.09 -16.39
N PRO A 188 -42.88 -21.66 -16.73
CA PRO A 188 -43.56 -22.17 -17.90
C PRO A 188 -42.75 -21.88 -19.17
N ILE A 189 -42.75 -22.85 -20.08
CA ILE A 189 -42.08 -22.75 -21.37
C ILE A 189 -42.94 -21.90 -22.31
N CYS A 190 -42.35 -20.87 -22.90
CA CYS A 190 -42.98 -20.02 -23.90
C CYS A 190 -42.29 -20.23 -25.25
N THR A 191 -43.08 -20.40 -26.31
CA THR A 191 -42.58 -20.49 -27.68
C THR A 191 -42.95 -19.20 -28.40
N LEU A 192 -41.97 -18.54 -29.03
CA LEU A 192 -42.22 -17.34 -29.84
C LEU A 192 -42.65 -17.73 -31.27
N ASP A 193 -43.18 -16.79 -32.03
CA ASP A 193 -43.58 -16.97 -33.44
C ASP A 193 -42.43 -17.44 -34.35
N CYS A 194 -41.19 -17.18 -33.94
CA CYS A 194 -39.97 -17.68 -34.58
C CYS A 194 -39.62 -19.15 -34.24
N LYS A 195 -40.51 -19.89 -33.58
CA LYS A 195 -40.39 -21.30 -33.15
C LYS A 195 -39.31 -21.60 -32.09
N HIS A 196 -38.60 -20.59 -31.59
CA HIS A 196 -37.64 -20.74 -30.50
C HIS A 196 -38.36 -20.82 -29.13
N LYS A 197 -37.92 -21.75 -28.27
CA LYS A 197 -38.49 -22.03 -26.93
C LYS A 197 -37.62 -21.43 -25.81
N PHE A 198 -38.25 -20.80 -24.82
CA PHE A 198 -37.57 -20.16 -23.68
C PHE A 198 -38.39 -20.28 -22.39
N HIS A 199 -37.76 -20.10 -21.23
CA HIS A 199 -38.49 -19.88 -19.97
C HIS A 199 -39.18 -18.51 -20.00
N SER A 200 -40.44 -18.46 -19.56
CA SER A 200 -41.24 -17.22 -19.45
C SER A 200 -40.53 -16.11 -18.68
N ASN A 201 -39.84 -16.47 -17.59
CA ASN A 201 -39.10 -15.52 -16.77
C ASN A 201 -37.81 -15.03 -17.45
N CYS A 202 -37.13 -15.89 -18.21
CA CYS A 202 -35.93 -15.50 -18.95
C CYS A 202 -36.24 -14.54 -20.11
N ILE A 203 -37.31 -14.79 -20.86
CA ILE A 203 -37.70 -13.90 -21.96
C ILE A 203 -38.23 -12.55 -21.44
N ARG A 204 -38.94 -12.54 -20.31
CA ARG A 204 -39.34 -11.30 -19.63
C ARG A 204 -38.14 -10.47 -19.20
N GLY A 205 -37.14 -11.11 -18.58
CA GLY A 205 -35.88 -10.45 -18.22
C GLY A 205 -35.17 -9.84 -19.43
N TRP A 206 -35.15 -10.56 -20.56
CA TRP A 206 -34.57 -10.07 -21.82
C TRP A 206 -35.26 -8.80 -22.34
N CYS A 207 -36.59 -8.79 -22.38
CA CYS A 207 -37.36 -7.62 -22.82
C CYS A 207 -37.20 -6.44 -21.85
N LEU A 208 -37.10 -6.72 -20.53
CA LEU A 208 -37.02 -5.69 -19.49
C LEU A 208 -35.65 -5.01 -19.42
N ILE A 209 -34.55 -5.77 -19.40
CA ILE A 209 -33.19 -5.22 -19.32
C ILE A 209 -32.78 -4.58 -20.65
N GLY A 210 -33.14 -5.19 -21.78
CA GLY A 210 -32.62 -4.80 -23.09
C GLY A 210 -33.47 -3.78 -23.87
N LYS A 211 -34.75 -3.58 -23.52
CA LYS A 211 -35.75 -2.92 -24.40
C LYS A 211 -35.79 -3.50 -25.83
N ARG A 212 -35.46 -4.79 -25.99
CA ARG A 212 -35.44 -5.47 -27.29
C ARG A 212 -36.63 -6.40 -27.41
N ASN A 213 -37.47 -6.18 -28.42
CA ASN A 213 -38.60 -7.06 -28.77
C ASN A 213 -38.22 -8.09 -29.87
N ILE A 214 -36.93 -8.41 -29.97
CA ILE A 214 -36.37 -9.26 -31.03
C ILE A 214 -35.88 -10.57 -30.39
N CYS A 215 -36.06 -11.68 -31.11
CA CYS A 215 -35.57 -12.98 -30.68
C CYS A 215 -34.05 -12.93 -30.42
N PRO A 216 -33.54 -13.48 -29.30
CA PRO A 216 -32.09 -13.56 -29.02
C PRO A 216 -31.27 -14.42 -30.00
N TYR A 217 -31.95 -15.12 -30.90
CA TYR A 217 -31.37 -16.00 -31.90
C TYR A 217 -31.33 -15.38 -33.31
N TRP A 218 -31.72 -14.10 -33.43
CA TRP A 218 -31.67 -13.33 -34.67
C TRP A 218 -30.27 -12.75 -34.91
#